data_AF-A0A5B7CN39-F1
#
_entry.id   AF-A0A5B7CN39-F1
#
_cell.length_a   1.000
_cell.length_b   1.000
_cell.length_c   1.000
_cell.angle_alpha   90.00
_cell.angle_beta   90.00
_cell.angle_gamma   90.00
#
_symmetry.space_group_name_H-M   'P 1'
#
loop_
_entity.id
_entity.type
_entity.pdbx_description
1 polymer ?
#
loop_
_entity_poly.entity_id
_entity_poly.type
_entity_poly.pdbx_seq_one_letter_code
_entity_poly.pdbx_strand_id
1 'polypeptide(L)'
;MDHARVELLHLIQERDAIVNNKSTAPGITIEKKAWEEIGCKFNGLYPNQHPWSSKQLKRSYDHVKRKVKEGERDFKKKVKVTGGGPPPSPPK
;
A
#
# COMPACT_ATOMS: atom_id res chain seq x y z
N MET A 1 -4.49 -12.98 -7.84
CA MET A 1 -3.43 -11.97 -7.61
C MET A 1 -2.14 -12.49 -8.21
N ASP A 2 -1.33 -11.66 -8.83
CA ASP A 2 -0.01 -12.07 -9.34
C ASP A 2 0.87 -12.57 -8.20
N HIS A 3 1.48 -13.76 -8.35
CA HIS A 3 2.39 -14.34 -7.35
C HIS A 3 3.51 -13.36 -6.94
N ALA A 4 4.07 -12.65 -7.91
CA ALA A 4 5.09 -11.62 -7.67
C ALA A 4 4.61 -10.48 -6.76
N ARG A 5 3.33 -10.10 -6.85
CA ARG A 5 2.78 -9.04 -5.99
C ARG A 5 2.56 -9.52 -4.56
N VAL A 6 2.16 -10.78 -4.38
CA VAL A 6 2.01 -11.40 -3.05
C VAL A 6 3.37 -11.49 -2.37
N GLU A 7 4.39 -11.94 -3.10
CA GLU A 7 5.75 -12.08 -2.58
C GLU A 7 6.36 -10.73 -2.17
N LEU A 8 6.13 -9.69 -2.99
CA LEU A 8 6.51 -8.32 -2.65
C LEU A 8 5.86 -7.86 -1.33
N LEU A 9 4.58 -8.18 -1.11
CA LEU A 9 3.89 -7.81 0.13
C LEU A 9 4.45 -8.54 1.35
N HIS A 10 4.80 -9.83 1.23
CA HIS A 10 5.47 -10.56 2.32
C HIS A 10 6.82 -9.94 2.68
N LEU A 11 7.66 -9.64 1.69
CA LEU A 11 8.96 -8.99 1.92
C LEU A 11 8.83 -7.60 2.57
N ILE A 12 7.79 -6.85 2.21
CA ILE A 12 7.49 -5.55 2.84
C ILE A 12 7.00 -5.74 4.27
N GLN A 13 6.19 -6.77 4.54
CA GLN A 13 5.67 -7.08 5.87
C GLN A 13 6.80 -7.43 6.86
N GLU A 14 7.86 -8.11 6.43
CA GLU A 14 9.07 -8.35 7.25
C GLU A 14 9.76 -7.05 7.70
N ARG A 15 9.57 -5.96 6.95
CA ARG A 15 10.18 -4.64 7.17
C ARG A 15 9.14 -3.56 7.47
N ASP A 16 7.94 -3.94 7.89
CA ASP A 16 6.78 -3.04 8.04
C ASP A 16 7.08 -1.83 8.94
N ALA A 17 7.72 -2.09 10.09
CA ALA A 17 8.09 -1.07 11.08
C ALA A 17 9.02 0.02 10.52
N ILE A 18 9.72 -0.26 9.42
CA ILE A 18 10.60 0.68 8.72
C ILE A 18 9.86 1.33 7.56
N VAL A 19 9.22 0.53 6.70
CA VAL A 19 8.58 1.00 5.46
C VAL A 19 7.35 1.87 5.73
N ASN A 20 6.61 1.61 6.81
CA ASN A 20 5.44 2.38 7.20
C ASN A 20 5.74 3.37 8.36
N ASN A 21 7.01 3.58 8.70
CA ASN A 21 7.40 4.55 9.72
C ASN A 21 7.07 5.97 9.26
N LYS A 22 6.40 6.75 10.12
CA LYS A 22 6.02 8.15 9.85
C LYS A 22 7.03 9.18 10.37
N SER A 23 8.13 8.74 10.99
CA SER A 23 9.14 9.62 11.59
C SER A 23 10.10 10.22 10.53
N THR A 24 10.41 11.51 10.66
CA THR A 24 10.92 12.35 9.55
C THR A 24 12.44 12.49 9.46
N ALA A 25 13.23 12.23 10.51
CA ALA A 25 14.66 12.62 10.51
C ALA A 25 15.64 11.47 10.15
N PRO A 26 15.81 10.40 10.95
CA PRO A 26 16.64 9.25 10.55
C PRO A 26 15.90 8.29 9.58
N GLY A 27 14.58 8.42 9.45
CA GLY A 27 13.72 7.47 8.74
C GLY A 27 13.99 7.36 7.24
N ILE A 28 14.35 8.46 6.55
CA ILE A 28 14.49 8.48 5.09
C ILE A 28 15.63 7.56 4.61
N THR A 29 16.79 7.62 5.26
CA THR A 29 17.95 6.79 4.89
C THR A 29 17.70 5.32 5.20
N ILE A 30 17.06 5.03 6.35
CA ILE A 30 16.73 3.67 6.77
C ILE A 30 15.66 3.07 5.83
N GLU A 31 14.65 3.86 5.46
CA GLU A 31 13.61 3.45 4.51
C GLU A 31 14.22 3.15 3.13
N LYS A 32 15.09 4.02 2.63
CA LYS A 32 15.77 3.79 1.34
C LYS A 32 16.55 2.48 1.37
N LYS A 33 17.33 2.24 2.43
CA LYS A 33 18.09 0.99 2.60
C LYS A 33 17.17 -0.23 2.67
N ALA A 34 16.06 -0.13 3.39
CA ALA A 34 15.07 -1.21 3.45
C ALA A 34 14.49 -1.54 2.07
N TRP A 35 14.18 -0.54 1.25
CA TRP A 35 13.71 -0.76 -0.12
C TRP A 35 14.79 -1.37 -1.04
N GLU A 36 16.05 -1.03 -0.84
CA GLU A 36 17.17 -1.65 -1.57
C GLU A 36 17.34 -3.12 -1.17
N GLU A 37 17.25 -3.44 0.13
CA GLU A 37 17.29 -4.83 0.62
C GLU A 37 16.10 -5.66 0.10
N ILE A 38 14.89 -5.09 0.14
CA ILE A 38 13.69 -5.72 -0.43
C ILE A 38 13.89 -5.97 -1.93
N GLY A 39 14.44 -5.00 -2.66
CA GLY A 39 14.71 -5.16 -4.09
C GLY A 39 15.75 -6.25 -4.39
N CYS A 40 16.80 -6.34 -3.58
CA CYS A 40 17.79 -7.42 -3.71
C CYS A 40 17.15 -8.79 -3.51
N LYS A 41 16.38 -8.98 -2.43
CA LYS A 41 15.64 -10.23 -2.16
C LYS A 41 14.65 -10.54 -3.28
N PHE A 42 13.83 -9.58 -3.67
CA PHE A 42 12.79 -9.75 -4.69
C PHE A 42 13.39 -10.13 -6.05
N ASN A 43 14.43 -9.43 -6.49
CA ASN A 43 15.08 -9.73 -7.78
C ASN A 43 15.79 -11.10 -7.74
N GLY A 44 16.30 -11.53 -6.57
CA GLY A 44 16.87 -12.86 -6.38
C GLY A 44 15.84 -14.00 -6.52
N LEU A 45 14.57 -13.75 -6.17
CA LEU A 45 13.48 -14.71 -6.37
C LEU A 45 13.03 -14.82 -7.84
N TYR A 46 13.29 -13.79 -8.65
CA TYR A 46 12.88 -13.71 -10.04
C TYR A 46 14.06 -13.41 -10.99
N PRO A 47 15.08 -14.29 -11.07
CA PRO A 47 16.32 -14.03 -11.83
C PRO A 47 16.09 -13.92 -13.34
N ASN A 48 15.00 -14.50 -13.85
CA ASN A 48 14.64 -14.48 -15.27
C ASN A 48 13.75 -13.29 -15.66
N GLN A 49 13.46 -12.39 -14.72
CA GLN A 49 12.66 -11.19 -14.97
C GLN A 49 13.54 -9.94 -14.97
N HIS A 50 13.03 -8.88 -15.61
CA HIS A 50 13.68 -7.58 -15.51
C HIS A 50 13.73 -7.14 -14.04
N PRO A 51 14.90 -6.78 -13.50
CA PRO A 51 15.03 -6.42 -12.10
C PRO A 51 14.24 -5.15 -11.79
N TRP A 52 13.51 -5.17 -10.67
CA TRP A 52 12.78 -3.99 -10.21
C TRP A 52 13.70 -3.12 -9.35
N SER A 53 13.70 -1.83 -9.65
CA SER A 53 14.32 -0.81 -8.79
C SER A 53 13.50 -0.58 -7.51
N SER A 54 14.16 -0.10 -6.47
CA SER A 54 13.53 0.32 -5.20
C SER A 54 12.35 1.28 -5.43
N LYS A 55 12.47 2.20 -6.40
CA LYS A 55 11.39 3.12 -6.80
C LYS A 55 10.18 2.41 -7.40
N GLN A 56 10.39 1.40 -8.24
CA GLN A 56 9.30 0.60 -8.85
C GLN A 56 8.58 -0.23 -7.78
N LEU A 57 9.32 -0.85 -6.88
CA LEU A 57 8.77 -1.63 -5.75
C LEU A 57 7.91 -0.75 -4.84
N LYS A 58 8.43 0.42 -4.45
CA LYS A 58 7.69 1.41 -3.66
C LYS A 58 6.41 1.87 -4.35
N ARG A 59 6.49 2.23 -5.65
CA ARG A 59 5.32 2.64 -6.44
C ARG A 59 4.26 1.53 -6.52
N SER A 60 4.68 0.27 -6.69
CA SER A 60 3.80 -0.89 -6.71
C SER A 60 3.06 -1.03 -5.37
N TYR A 61 3.79 -0.93 -4.26
CA TYR A 61 3.22 -0.98 -2.92
C TYR A 61 2.23 0.17 -2.63
N ASP A 62 2.60 1.40 -2.98
CA ASP A 62 1.72 2.57 -2.83
C ASP A 62 0.43 2.42 -3.66
N HIS A 63 0.53 1.82 -4.84
CA HIS A 63 -0.64 1.50 -5.66
C HIS A 63 -1.58 0.53 -4.95
N VAL A 64 -1.04 -0.56 -4.37
CA VAL A 64 -1.82 -1.53 -3.60
C VAL A 64 -2.49 -0.87 -2.40
N LYS A 65 -1.76 -0.10 -1.59
CA LYS A 65 -2.32 0.66 -0.45
C LYS A 65 -3.47 1.57 -0.87
N ARG A 66 -3.30 2.28 -1.98
CA ARG A 66 -4.35 3.17 -2.51
C ARG A 66 -5.59 2.38 -2.92
N LYS A 67 -5.42 1.21 -3.55
CA LYS A 67 -6.54 0.34 -3.93
C LYS A 67 -7.31 -0.21 -2.74
N VAL A 68 -6.60 -0.60 -1.67
CA VAL A 68 -7.25 -1.02 -0.42
C VAL A 68 -8.09 0.12 0.18
N LYS A 69 -7.51 1.32 0.32
CA LYS A 69 -8.23 2.51 0.83
C LYS A 69 -9.43 2.91 -0.03
N GLU A 70 -9.32 2.77 -1.34
CA GLU A 70 -10.42 2.99 -2.28
C GLU A 70 -11.57 2.01 -2.03
N GLY A 71 -11.27 0.71 -1.87
CA GLY A 71 -12.27 -0.30 -1.51
C GLY A 71 -12.94 -0.03 -0.17
N GLU A 72 -12.19 0.33 0.87
CA GLU A 72 -12.72 0.71 2.19
C GLU A 72 -13.67 1.92 2.11
N ARG A 73 -13.28 2.94 1.34
CA ARG A 73 -14.10 4.13 1.12
C ARG A 73 -15.40 3.77 0.41
N ASP A 74 -15.34 2.95 -0.62
CA ASP A 74 -16.51 2.56 -1.40
C ASP A 74 -17.47 1.67 -0.58
N PHE A 75 -16.91 0.78 0.24
CA PHE A 75 -17.67 0.03 1.24
C PHE A 75 -18.36 0.97 2.25
N LYS A 76 -17.62 1.93 2.83
CA LYS A 76 -18.15 2.91 3.78
C LYS A 76 -19.23 3.79 3.16
N LYS A 77 -19.10 4.19 1.89
CA LYS A 77 -20.15 4.90 1.15
C LYS A 77 -21.41 4.05 1.05
N LYS A 78 -21.30 2.80 0.59
CA LYS A 78 -22.45 1.88 0.48
C LYS A 78 -23.16 1.66 1.82
N VAL A 79 -22.40 1.46 2.90
CA VAL A 79 -22.94 1.28 4.26
C VAL A 79 -23.57 2.55 4.83
N LYS A 80 -23.04 3.74 4.51
CA LYS A 80 -23.59 5.01 4.99
C LYS A 80 -24.79 5.52 4.16
N VAL A 81 -24.99 5.02 2.95
CA VAL A 81 -26.17 5.35 2.12
C VAL A 81 -27.47 4.79 2.73
N THR A 82 -27.41 3.74 3.56
CA THR A 82 -28.58 3.17 4.26
C THR A 82 -29.13 4.01 5.43
N GLY A 83 -28.58 5.20 5.73
CA GLY A 83 -28.94 5.98 6.93
C GLY A 83 -29.50 7.40 6.69
N GLY A 84 -29.77 7.79 5.44
CA GLY A 84 -30.33 9.11 5.13
C GLY A 84 -31.82 9.03 4.80
N GLY A 85 -32.67 9.16 5.82
CA GLY A 85 -34.08 9.46 5.57
C GLY A 85 -34.21 10.78 4.80
N PRO A 86 -35.29 10.97 4.01
CA PRO A 86 -35.52 12.22 3.29
C PRO A 86 -35.47 13.42 4.24
N PRO A 87 -34.99 14.59 3.78
CA PRO A 87 -34.91 15.79 4.61
C PRO A 87 -36.29 16.13 5.20
N PRO A 88 -36.36 16.62 6.45
CA PRO A 88 -37.63 17.00 7.06
C PRO A 88 -38.29 18.10 6.22
N SER A 89 -39.61 17.97 6.03
CA SER A 89 -40.40 18.95 5.28
C SER A 89 -40.27 20.33 5.93
N PRO A 90 -40.13 21.40 5.14
CA PRO A 90 -40.05 22.75 5.68
C PRO A 90 -41.33 23.13 6.46
N PRO A 91 -41.22 23.91 7.54
CA PRO A 91 -42.37 24.35 8.33
C PRO A 91 -43.32 25.25 7.49
N LYS A 92 -44.63 25.10 7.74
CA LYS A 92 -45.71 25.88 7.13
C LYS A 92 -45.74 27.33 7.59
#